data_AF-A0A1V1NR33-F1
#
_entry.id   AF-A0A1V1NR33-F1
#
_cell.length_a   1.000
_cell.length_b   1.000
_cell.length_c   1.000
_cell.angle_alpha   90.00
_cell.angle_beta   90.00
_cell.angle_gamma   90.00
#
_symmetry.space_group_name_H-M   'P 1'
#
loop_
_entity.id
_entity.type
_entity.pdbx_description
1 polymer ?
#
loop_
_entity_poly.entity_id
_entity_poly.type
_entity_poly.pdbx_seq_one_letter_code
_entity_poly.pdbx_strand_id
1 'polypeptide(L)'
;MIYTDMVYDIPLEKPELEISGIIRNFPIICDAKIYVWSDALQWGKQQDIIINESFYHYSISNLKPASDYIVSVKSNVSPTLYYQQPNESESSFVQLTDKNVTDINFDFPEILHNISGQILFPENAQGEKIRVQAVSNKKNASKGVDVIFQDTNPVLYRINNLIQSDDYIVSLSSIHYPTLFFQSALSRSMATSVSIYDSFGTKC
;
A
#
# COMPACT_ATOMS: atom_id res chain seq x y z
N MET A 1 -61.67 -46.90 4.99
CA MET A 1 -61.13 -45.53 4.97
C MET A 1 -59.63 -45.67 4.77
N ILE A 2 -59.14 -45.34 3.58
CA ILE A 2 -57.73 -45.52 3.21
C ILE A 2 -57.06 -44.17 3.46
N TYR A 3 -56.08 -44.10 4.35
CA TYR A 3 -55.27 -42.91 4.55
C TYR A 3 -54.17 -42.91 3.49
N THR A 4 -54.13 -41.86 2.69
CA THR A 4 -53.04 -41.62 1.75
C THR A 4 -51.99 -40.80 2.47
N ASP A 5 -50.82 -41.36 2.71
CA ASP A 5 -49.69 -40.60 3.26
C ASP A 5 -49.25 -39.55 2.23
N MET A 6 -49.33 -38.27 2.62
CA MET A 6 -48.76 -37.18 1.84
C MET A 6 -47.28 -37.06 2.18
N VAL A 7 -46.43 -37.36 1.20
CA VAL A 7 -44.98 -37.12 1.26
C VAL A 7 -44.73 -35.74 0.69
N TYR A 8 -44.10 -34.87 1.49
CA TYR A 8 -43.65 -33.55 1.06
C TYR A 8 -42.13 -33.52 1.01
N ASP A 9 -41.57 -33.25 -0.17
CA ASP A 9 -40.16 -32.96 -0.33
C ASP A 9 -39.91 -31.47 -0.11
N ILE A 10 -39.03 -31.12 0.82
CA ILE A 10 -38.58 -29.74 1.04
C ILE A 10 -37.17 -29.61 0.44
N PRO A 11 -37.00 -28.89 -0.67
CA PRO A 11 -35.67 -28.66 -1.22
C PRO A 11 -34.85 -27.78 -0.28
N LEU A 12 -33.62 -28.21 -0.01
CA LEU A 12 -32.62 -27.43 0.73
C LEU A 12 -31.81 -26.62 -0.29
N GLU A 13 -32.03 -25.31 -0.33
CA GLU A 13 -31.19 -24.38 -1.10
C GLU A 13 -29.99 -23.94 -0.28
N LYS A 14 -28.80 -23.99 -0.89
CA LYS A 14 -27.59 -23.47 -0.26
C LYS A 14 -27.55 -21.96 -0.51
N PRO A 15 -27.52 -21.11 0.54
CA PRO A 15 -27.47 -19.69 0.33
C PRO A 15 -26.11 -19.30 -0.29
N GLU A 16 -26.15 -18.47 -1.34
CA GLU A 16 -24.97 -17.94 -2.01
C GLU A 16 -24.54 -16.62 -1.35
N LEU A 17 -24.03 -16.71 -0.11
CA LEU A 17 -23.59 -15.53 0.64
C LEU A 17 -22.18 -15.08 0.23
N GLU A 18 -21.98 -13.77 0.27
CA GLU A 18 -20.76 -13.10 -0.17
C GLU A 18 -20.30 -12.02 0.83
N ILE A 19 -18.97 -11.90 0.97
CA ILE A 19 -18.31 -10.74 1.58
C ILE A 19 -17.48 -10.02 0.50
N SER A 20 -17.62 -8.71 0.37
CA SER A 20 -16.88 -7.89 -0.61
C SER A 20 -16.46 -6.52 -0.08
N GLY A 21 -15.47 -5.92 -0.76
CA GLY A 21 -14.95 -4.60 -0.40
C GLY A 21 -13.80 -4.15 -1.30
N ILE A 22 -13.05 -3.16 -0.81
CA ILE A 22 -11.95 -2.51 -1.52
C ILE A 22 -10.68 -2.51 -0.66
N ILE A 23 -9.56 -2.89 -1.26
CA ILE A 23 -8.22 -2.72 -0.69
C ILE A 23 -7.58 -1.48 -1.31
N ARG A 24 -7.03 -0.55 -0.53
CA ARG A 24 -6.36 0.67 -1.00
C ARG A 24 -4.94 0.79 -0.45
N ASN A 25 -4.13 1.60 -1.13
CA ASN A 25 -2.76 1.95 -0.73
C ASN A 25 -1.83 0.76 -0.54
N PHE A 26 -2.17 -0.38 -1.14
CA PHE A 26 -1.34 -1.56 -1.10
C PHE A 26 -0.06 -1.32 -1.91
N PRO A 27 1.09 -1.85 -1.48
CA PRO A 27 2.31 -1.79 -2.29
C PRO A 27 2.07 -2.40 -3.67
N ILE A 28 2.20 -1.59 -4.72
CA ILE A 28 1.88 -1.98 -6.10
C ILE A 28 2.82 -3.12 -6.54
N ILE A 29 2.26 -4.11 -7.26
CA ILE A 29 2.91 -5.33 -7.75
C ILE A 29 3.34 -6.23 -6.60
N CYS A 30 2.39 -6.55 -5.72
CA CYS A 30 2.61 -7.60 -4.72
C CYS A 30 1.46 -8.58 -4.60
N ASP A 31 1.85 -9.82 -4.31
CA ASP A 31 0.94 -10.89 -3.94
C ASP A 31 0.36 -10.59 -2.56
N ALA A 32 -0.96 -10.76 -2.47
CA ALA A 32 -1.67 -10.74 -1.21
C ALA A 32 -2.69 -11.87 -1.18
N LYS A 33 -3.20 -12.14 0.01
CA LYS A 33 -4.25 -13.12 0.24
C LYS A 33 -5.31 -12.50 1.13
N ILE A 34 -6.55 -12.58 0.70
CA ILE A 34 -7.70 -12.22 1.52
C ILE A 34 -8.20 -13.49 2.18
N TYR A 35 -8.35 -13.45 3.50
CA TYR A 35 -8.86 -14.55 4.31
C TYR A 35 -10.19 -14.17 4.92
N VAL A 36 -11.12 -15.13 4.93
CA VAL A 36 -12.41 -15.06 5.63
C VAL A 36 -12.52 -16.33 6.47
N TRP A 37 -12.59 -16.20 7.78
CA TRP A 37 -12.57 -17.33 8.71
C TRP A 37 -13.65 -17.19 9.79
N SER A 38 -14.38 -18.27 10.09
CA SER A 38 -15.35 -18.37 11.19
C SER A 38 -14.91 -19.47 12.14
N ASP A 39 -14.75 -19.11 13.41
CA ASP A 39 -14.36 -20.05 14.47
C ASP A 39 -15.52 -20.98 14.83
N ALA A 40 -16.75 -20.46 14.90
CA ALA A 40 -17.94 -21.24 15.19
C ALA A 40 -18.17 -22.35 14.15
N LEU A 41 -17.83 -22.09 12.89
CA LEU A 41 -17.92 -23.07 11.82
C LEU A 41 -16.66 -23.93 11.65
N GLN A 42 -15.54 -23.55 12.28
CA GLN A 42 -14.21 -24.10 12.03
C GLN A 42 -13.91 -24.14 10.52
N TRP A 43 -14.24 -23.05 9.83
CA TRP A 43 -14.24 -23.01 8.37
C TRP A 43 -13.95 -21.61 7.84
N GLY A 44 -13.28 -21.57 6.68
CA GLY A 44 -13.02 -20.32 5.98
C GLY A 44 -12.69 -20.51 4.51
N LYS A 45 -12.44 -19.38 3.85
CA LYS A 45 -11.94 -19.29 2.48
C LYS A 45 -10.80 -18.31 2.38
N GLN A 46 -10.02 -18.47 1.32
CA GLN A 46 -9.03 -17.49 0.92
C GLN A 46 -9.14 -17.18 -0.57
N GLN A 47 -8.69 -15.99 -0.96
CA GLN A 47 -8.52 -15.58 -2.34
C GLN A 47 -7.10 -15.01 -2.51
N ASP A 48 -6.32 -15.60 -3.42
CA ASP A 48 -5.05 -15.03 -3.85
C ASP A 48 -5.32 -13.85 -4.80
N ILE A 49 -4.64 -12.72 -4.57
CA ILE A 49 -4.81 -11.50 -5.36
C ILE A 49 -3.45 -10.91 -5.73
N ILE A 50 -3.40 -10.27 -6.90
CA ILE A 50 -2.27 -9.46 -7.35
C ILE A 50 -2.79 -8.03 -7.48
N ILE A 51 -2.24 -7.11 -6.68
CA ILE A 51 -2.66 -5.70 -6.72
C ILE A 51 -1.66 -4.92 -7.57
N ASN A 52 -2.10 -4.49 -8.74
CA ASN A 52 -1.33 -3.72 -9.72
C ASN A 52 -1.80 -2.26 -9.84
N GLU A 53 -2.79 -1.85 -9.04
CA GLU A 53 -3.44 -0.54 -9.08
C GLU A 53 -3.49 0.09 -7.68
N SER A 54 -3.93 1.35 -7.59
CA SER A 54 -4.07 2.06 -6.31
C SER A 54 -5.17 1.48 -5.41
N PHE A 55 -6.11 0.73 -5.99
CA PHE A 55 -7.14 0.01 -5.27
C PHE A 55 -7.47 -1.32 -5.95
N TYR A 56 -8.05 -2.26 -5.20
CA TYR A 56 -8.48 -3.56 -5.71
C TYR A 56 -9.85 -3.92 -5.12
N HIS A 57 -10.83 -4.20 -5.98
CA HIS A 57 -12.13 -4.72 -5.58
C HIS A 57 -12.06 -6.23 -5.43
N TYR A 58 -12.56 -6.74 -4.30
CA TYR A 58 -12.58 -8.18 -4.05
C TYR A 58 -13.98 -8.67 -3.67
N SER A 59 -14.19 -9.97 -3.85
CA SER A 59 -15.44 -10.66 -3.54
C SER A 59 -15.16 -12.12 -3.22
N ILE A 60 -15.59 -12.57 -2.04
CA ILE A 60 -15.48 -13.97 -1.59
C ILE A 60 -16.90 -14.51 -1.43
N SER A 61 -17.33 -15.31 -2.39
CA SER A 61 -18.68 -15.88 -2.47
C SER A 61 -18.78 -17.30 -1.91
N ASN A 62 -20.00 -17.84 -1.88
CA ASN A 62 -20.29 -19.20 -1.43
C ASN A 62 -19.84 -19.45 0.02
N LEU A 63 -20.04 -18.45 0.88
CA LEU A 63 -19.80 -18.52 2.31
C LEU A 63 -21.01 -19.14 3.03
N LYS A 64 -20.76 -19.81 4.15
CA LYS A 64 -21.82 -20.36 5.00
C LYS A 64 -22.38 -19.25 5.90
N PRO A 65 -23.67 -19.30 6.30
CA PRO A 65 -24.20 -18.40 7.32
C PRO A 65 -23.39 -18.48 8.63
N ALA A 66 -22.87 -17.35 9.13
CA ALA A 66 -22.23 -17.22 10.43
C ALA A 66 -22.17 -15.77 10.91
N SER A 67 -22.02 -15.55 12.22
CA SER A 67 -22.00 -14.21 12.83
C SER A 67 -20.61 -13.74 13.25
N ASP A 68 -19.58 -14.56 13.03
CA ASP A 68 -18.25 -14.43 13.63
C ASP A 68 -17.12 -14.44 12.59
N TYR A 69 -17.38 -14.04 11.35
CA TYR A 69 -16.32 -14.00 10.35
C TYR A 69 -15.27 -12.95 10.70
N ILE A 70 -14.01 -13.37 10.74
CA ILE A 70 -12.83 -12.50 10.71
C ILE A 70 -12.39 -12.38 9.26
N VAL A 71 -12.23 -11.14 8.79
CA VAL A 71 -11.72 -10.84 7.45
C VAL A 71 -10.36 -10.18 7.59
N SER A 72 -9.36 -10.70 6.89
CA SER A 72 -8.00 -10.16 6.91
C SER A 72 -7.33 -10.18 5.54
N VAL A 73 -6.37 -9.29 5.36
CA VAL A 73 -5.48 -9.26 4.18
C VAL A 73 -4.06 -9.51 4.63
N LYS A 74 -3.42 -10.53 4.07
CA LYS A 74 -2.03 -10.90 4.35
C LYS A 74 -1.16 -10.66 3.12
N SER A 75 0.05 -10.14 3.34
CA SER A 75 1.08 -10.00 2.32
C SER A 75 2.44 -10.32 2.92
N ASN A 76 3.41 -10.64 2.05
CA ASN A 76 4.79 -10.88 2.47
C ASN A 76 5.57 -9.58 2.72
N VAL A 77 5.09 -8.44 2.22
CA VAL A 77 5.79 -7.14 2.28
C VAL A 77 5.10 -6.11 3.16
N SER A 78 3.99 -6.48 3.80
CA SER A 78 3.21 -5.57 4.64
C SER A 78 2.61 -6.32 5.83
N PRO A 79 2.37 -5.64 6.96
CA PRO A 79 1.65 -6.23 8.08
C PRO A 79 0.30 -6.78 7.64
N THR A 80 -0.15 -7.85 8.32
CA THR A 80 -1.52 -8.33 8.15
C THR A 80 -2.48 -7.27 8.64
N LEU A 81 -3.51 -6.97 7.85
CA LEU A 81 -4.61 -6.10 8.25
C LEU A 81 -5.83 -6.94 8.60
N TYR A 82 -6.50 -6.56 9.67
CA TYR A 82 -7.79 -7.12 10.08
C TYR A 82 -8.86 -6.07 9.89
N TYR A 83 -10.08 -6.49 9.54
CA TYR A 83 -11.15 -5.53 9.27
C TYR A 83 -11.45 -4.67 10.50
N GLN A 84 -11.39 -3.34 10.31
CA GLN A 84 -11.58 -2.28 11.30
C GLN A 84 -10.59 -2.22 12.47
N GLN A 85 -9.60 -3.12 12.54
CA GLN A 85 -8.86 -3.35 13.78
C GLN A 85 -7.38 -3.67 13.51
N PRO A 86 -6.46 -3.34 14.44
CA PRO A 86 -5.02 -3.50 14.23
C PRO A 86 -4.55 -4.95 14.36
N ASN A 87 -5.32 -5.82 15.02
CA ASN A 87 -4.94 -7.21 15.29
C ASN A 87 -6.17 -8.13 15.33
N GLU A 88 -5.92 -9.44 15.29
CA GLU A 88 -6.95 -10.48 15.26
C GLU A 88 -7.85 -10.48 16.49
N SER A 89 -7.25 -10.36 17.68
CA SER A 89 -7.97 -10.38 18.96
C SER A 89 -8.94 -9.22 19.13
N GLU A 90 -8.73 -8.12 18.41
CA GLU A 90 -9.58 -6.94 18.42
C GLU A 90 -10.55 -6.92 17.23
N SER A 91 -10.38 -7.79 16.22
CA SER A 91 -11.12 -7.78 14.95
C SER A 91 -12.63 -7.72 15.12
N SER A 92 -13.28 -6.80 14.40
CA SER A 92 -14.73 -6.75 14.33
C SER A 92 -15.23 -7.97 13.57
N PHE A 93 -16.17 -8.71 14.15
CA PHE A 93 -16.84 -9.80 13.46
C PHE A 93 -17.76 -9.29 12.36
N VAL A 94 -17.68 -9.93 11.20
CA VAL A 94 -18.60 -9.72 10.07
C VAL A 94 -19.73 -10.73 10.18
N GLN A 95 -20.95 -10.21 10.35
CA GLN A 95 -22.16 -11.03 10.42
C GLN A 95 -22.71 -11.27 9.02
N LEU A 96 -22.70 -12.53 8.61
CA LEU A 96 -23.13 -13.00 7.30
C LEU A 96 -24.19 -14.10 7.50
N THR A 97 -25.42 -13.73 7.84
CA THR A 97 -26.48 -14.68 8.21
C THR A 97 -27.45 -14.98 7.07
N ASP A 98 -27.95 -13.94 6.41
CA ASP A 98 -29.11 -14.00 5.52
C ASP A 98 -28.96 -13.09 4.29
N LYS A 99 -27.89 -12.30 4.23
CA LYS A 99 -27.58 -11.39 3.13
C LYS A 99 -26.09 -11.23 2.94
N ASN A 100 -25.69 -10.79 1.75
CA ASN A 100 -24.32 -10.41 1.46
C ASN A 100 -23.90 -9.21 2.31
N VAL A 101 -22.60 -9.13 2.61
CA VAL A 101 -21.99 -7.98 3.28
C VAL A 101 -21.00 -7.32 2.33
N THR A 102 -21.21 -6.03 2.09
CA THR A 102 -20.32 -5.19 1.27
C THR A 102 -19.52 -4.25 2.17
N ASP A 103 -18.66 -3.43 1.54
CA ASP A 103 -17.92 -2.35 2.21
C ASP A 103 -16.92 -2.81 3.29
N ILE A 104 -16.47 -4.06 3.20
CA ILE A 104 -15.38 -4.58 4.03
C ILE A 104 -14.05 -4.09 3.46
N ASN A 105 -13.71 -2.84 3.75
CA ASN A 105 -12.60 -2.14 3.16
C ASN A 105 -11.31 -2.24 3.99
N PHE A 106 -10.16 -2.18 3.32
CA PHE A 106 -8.83 -2.16 3.91
C PHE A 106 -8.02 -1.00 3.34
N ASP A 107 -7.42 -0.19 4.22
CA ASP A 107 -6.52 0.88 3.82
C ASP A 107 -5.13 0.58 4.40
N PHE A 108 -4.18 0.22 3.54
CA PHE A 108 -2.80 0.01 3.97
C PHE A 108 -2.17 1.34 4.37
N PRO A 109 -1.38 1.38 5.46
CA PRO A 109 -0.64 2.58 5.80
C PRO A 109 0.33 2.91 4.66
N GLU A 110 0.42 4.19 4.30
CA GLU A 110 1.37 4.62 3.28
C GLU A 110 2.79 4.23 3.69
N ILE A 111 3.47 3.44 2.84
CA ILE A 111 4.89 3.14 3.03
C ILE A 111 5.69 4.37 2.64
N LEU A 112 6.44 4.87 3.62
CA LEU A 112 7.26 6.06 3.51
C LEU A 112 8.72 5.68 3.21
N HIS A 113 9.24 6.23 2.13
CA HIS A 113 10.57 5.96 1.60
C HIS A 113 11.51 7.14 1.80
N ASN A 114 12.79 6.95 1.50
CA ASN A 114 13.81 8.00 1.63
C ASN A 114 14.66 8.08 0.36
N ILE A 115 15.03 9.29 -0.05
CA ILE A 115 16.07 9.52 -1.06
C ILE A 115 17.30 10.05 -0.34
N SER A 116 18.46 9.42 -0.55
CA SER A 116 19.73 9.85 0.02
C SER A 116 20.81 9.92 -1.04
N GLY A 117 21.79 10.77 -0.82
CA GLY A 117 22.95 10.89 -1.68
C GLY A 117 24.01 11.77 -1.07
N GLN A 118 24.92 12.24 -1.92
CA GLN A 118 26.05 13.08 -1.52
C GLN A 118 26.15 14.29 -2.44
N ILE A 119 26.53 15.44 -1.88
CA ILE A 119 26.74 16.70 -2.60
C ILE A 119 28.22 17.03 -2.53
N LEU A 120 28.80 17.36 -3.69
CA LEU A 120 30.17 17.85 -3.79
C LEU A 120 30.14 19.37 -3.84
N PHE A 121 30.81 20.00 -2.88
CA PHE A 121 30.98 21.45 -2.85
C PHE A 121 32.31 21.86 -3.49
N PRO A 122 32.38 23.04 -4.14
CA PRO A 122 33.65 23.59 -4.61
C PRO A 122 34.51 24.06 -3.42
N GLU A 123 35.79 24.31 -3.68
CA GLU A 123 36.66 24.97 -2.71
C GLU A 123 36.10 26.35 -2.33
N ASN A 124 36.21 26.73 -1.06
CA ASN A 124 35.69 27.99 -0.48
C ASN A 124 34.16 28.11 -0.36
N ALA A 125 33.41 27.01 -0.35
CA ALA A 125 31.95 27.03 -0.15
C ALA A 125 31.53 27.09 1.34
N GLN A 126 32.37 27.58 2.24
CA GLN A 126 32.11 27.50 3.68
C GLN A 126 30.86 28.27 4.08
N GLY A 127 29.94 27.59 4.78
CA GLY A 127 28.66 28.17 5.17
C GLY A 127 27.62 28.24 4.06
N GLU A 128 27.93 27.75 2.85
CA GLU A 128 26.97 27.69 1.75
C GLU A 128 25.79 26.80 2.09
N LYS A 129 24.59 27.26 1.72
CA LYS A 129 23.32 26.57 1.96
C LYS A 129 22.72 26.10 0.64
N ILE A 130 22.46 24.81 0.55
CA ILE A 130 21.81 24.16 -0.59
C ILE A 130 20.49 23.55 -0.14
N ARG A 131 19.42 23.77 -0.91
CA ARG A 131 18.15 23.06 -0.77
C ARG A 131 18.19 21.84 -1.68
N VAL A 132 18.08 20.64 -1.12
CA VAL A 132 17.81 19.42 -1.89
C VAL A 132 16.31 19.22 -1.92
N GLN A 133 15.72 19.08 -3.10
CA GLN A 133 14.28 18.88 -3.27
C GLN A 133 14.01 17.65 -4.12
N ALA A 134 12.99 16.89 -3.76
CA ALA A 134 12.43 15.79 -4.55
C ALA A 134 10.96 16.10 -4.86
N VAL A 135 10.58 16.05 -6.14
CA VAL A 135 9.23 16.36 -6.62
C VAL A 135 8.70 15.24 -7.49
N SER A 136 7.54 14.68 -7.14
CA SER A 136 6.76 13.74 -7.96
C SER A 136 5.50 14.46 -8.47
N ASN A 137 5.32 14.50 -9.79
CA ASN A 137 4.10 15.04 -10.39
C ASN A 137 2.95 14.03 -10.28
N LYS A 138 3.23 12.73 -10.46
CA LYS A 138 2.23 11.66 -10.37
C LYS A 138 1.53 11.62 -9.01
N LYS A 139 2.28 11.87 -7.93
CA LYS A 139 1.75 11.89 -6.56
C LYS A 139 1.41 13.29 -6.05
N ASN A 140 1.62 14.33 -6.86
CA ASN A 140 1.54 15.72 -6.42
C ASN A 140 2.30 15.94 -5.09
N ALA A 141 3.50 15.36 -4.99
CA ALA A 141 4.28 15.30 -3.76
C ALA A 141 5.59 16.06 -3.90
N SER A 142 5.98 16.80 -2.86
CA SER A 142 7.23 17.56 -2.82
C SER A 142 7.79 17.59 -1.40
N LYS A 143 9.07 17.23 -1.25
CA LYS A 143 9.82 17.35 0.02
C LYS A 143 11.23 17.80 -0.24
N GLY A 144 11.86 18.37 0.78
CA GLY A 144 13.25 18.77 0.68
C GLY A 144 13.91 18.95 2.03
N VAL A 145 15.23 19.04 2.00
CA VAL A 145 16.11 19.25 3.15
C VAL A 145 17.12 20.34 2.82
N ASP A 146 17.47 21.12 3.83
CA ASP A 146 18.54 22.11 3.71
C ASP A 146 19.85 21.48 4.18
N VAL A 147 20.90 21.68 3.40
CA VAL A 147 22.25 21.19 3.67
C VAL A 147 23.18 22.41 3.75
N ILE A 148 24.00 22.46 4.79
CA ILE A 148 24.99 23.53 4.99
C ILE A 148 26.38 22.91 4.94
N PHE A 149 27.28 23.48 4.14
CA PHE A 149 28.66 23.02 4.07
C PHE A 149 29.46 23.47 5.31
N GLN A 150 30.14 22.50 5.95
CA GLN A 150 30.92 22.66 7.19
C GLN A 150 32.31 21.99 7.04
N ASP A 151 33.03 22.31 5.98
CA ASP A 151 34.39 21.81 5.66
C ASP A 151 34.56 20.28 5.46
N THR A 152 33.49 19.49 5.47
CA THR A 152 33.52 18.06 5.12
C THR A 152 32.91 17.84 3.74
N ASN A 153 33.69 17.31 2.81
CA ASN A 153 33.29 17.06 1.41
C ASN A 153 33.55 15.58 1.06
N PRO A 154 32.56 14.81 0.59
CA PRO A 154 31.17 15.20 0.28
C PRO A 154 30.28 15.39 1.51
N VAL A 155 29.20 16.16 1.35
CA VAL A 155 28.14 16.27 2.36
C VAL A 155 27.00 15.30 2.03
N LEU A 156 26.65 14.45 2.99
CA LEU A 156 25.54 13.52 2.84
C LEU A 156 24.20 14.22 3.06
N TYR A 157 23.18 13.84 2.29
CA TYR A 157 21.81 14.29 2.49
C TYR A 157 20.84 13.12 2.52
N ARG A 158 19.69 13.34 3.17
CA ARG A 158 18.56 12.42 3.19
C ARG A 158 17.25 13.18 3.24
N ILE A 159 16.38 12.94 2.26
CA ILE A 159 14.99 13.41 2.25
C ILE A 159 14.14 12.26 2.77
N ASN A 160 13.53 12.46 3.94
CA ASN A 160 12.71 11.43 4.58
C ASN A 160 11.24 11.52 4.20
N ASN A 161 10.54 10.40 4.41
CA ASN A 161 9.09 10.32 4.38
C ASN A 161 8.47 10.65 3.02
N LEU A 162 9.06 10.15 1.93
CA LEU A 162 8.54 10.28 0.58
C LEU A 162 7.51 9.20 0.30
N ILE A 163 6.40 9.58 -0.33
CA ILE A 163 5.40 8.62 -0.80
C ILE A 163 6.01 7.86 -1.98
N GLN A 164 5.82 6.54 -2.04
CA GLN A 164 6.34 5.71 -3.14
C GLN A 164 5.92 6.24 -4.52
N SER A 165 6.90 6.49 -5.39
CA SER A 165 6.70 6.88 -6.80
C SER A 165 7.93 6.58 -7.65
N ASP A 166 7.77 6.61 -8.97
CA ASP A 166 8.82 6.33 -9.97
C ASP A 166 9.28 7.56 -10.76
N ASP A 167 8.68 8.72 -10.48
CA ASP A 167 8.83 9.95 -11.24
C ASP A 167 9.46 11.10 -10.44
N TYR A 168 10.14 10.79 -9.33
CA TYR A 168 10.76 11.85 -8.55
C TYR A 168 11.85 12.54 -9.35
N ILE A 169 11.74 13.85 -9.49
CA ILE A 169 12.81 14.71 -9.96
C ILE A 169 13.51 15.27 -8.74
N VAL A 170 14.80 14.94 -8.59
CA VAL A 170 15.65 15.45 -7.51
C VAL A 170 16.46 16.63 -8.04
N SER A 171 16.45 17.75 -7.31
CA SER A 171 17.20 18.96 -7.64
C SER A 171 17.94 19.54 -6.44
N LEU A 172 18.98 20.30 -6.75
CA LEU A 172 19.74 21.14 -5.84
C LEU A 172 19.49 22.59 -6.24
N SER A 173 19.10 23.45 -5.29
CA SER A 173 18.98 24.89 -5.51
C SER A 173 19.72 25.69 -4.45
N SER A 174 20.27 26.82 -4.87
CA SER A 174 21.04 27.75 -4.06
C SER A 174 20.83 29.17 -4.57
N ILE A 175 21.15 30.15 -3.73
CA ILE A 175 21.21 31.55 -4.13
C ILE A 175 22.49 31.86 -4.95
N HIS A 176 23.56 31.07 -4.77
CA HIS A 176 24.88 31.34 -5.38
C HIS A 176 25.22 30.40 -6.54
N TYR A 177 24.53 29.27 -6.67
CA TYR A 177 24.79 28.25 -7.69
C TYR A 177 23.57 28.03 -8.59
N PRO A 178 23.77 27.69 -9.87
CA PRO A 178 22.67 27.29 -10.73
C PRO A 178 21.94 26.07 -10.15
N THR A 179 20.65 25.96 -10.45
CA THR A 179 19.90 24.76 -10.09
C THR A 179 20.44 23.56 -10.87
N LEU A 180 20.74 22.48 -10.16
CA LEU A 180 21.18 21.21 -10.74
C LEU A 180 20.12 20.14 -10.51
N PHE A 181 20.03 19.19 -11.41
CA PHE A 181 19.15 18.02 -11.27
C PHE A 181 19.99 16.74 -11.14
N PHE A 182 19.35 15.64 -10.72
CA PHE A 182 19.99 14.33 -10.65
C PHE A 182 20.70 13.97 -11.97
N GLN A 183 21.86 13.32 -11.87
CA GLN A 183 22.81 13.07 -12.98
C GLN A 183 23.28 14.35 -13.70
N SER A 184 23.34 15.47 -12.96
CA SER A 184 23.87 16.76 -13.44
C SER A 184 23.13 17.33 -14.64
N ALA A 185 21.85 17.00 -14.81
CA ALA A 185 21.02 17.65 -15.81
C ALA A 185 20.84 19.14 -15.47
N LEU A 186 20.86 20.01 -16.49
CA LEU A 186 20.78 21.47 -16.34
C LEU A 186 19.35 22.01 -16.44
N SER A 187 18.38 21.14 -16.74
CA SER A 187 16.97 21.51 -16.84
C SER A 187 16.08 20.36 -16.40
N ARG A 188 14.87 20.70 -15.96
CA ARG A 188 13.88 19.71 -15.54
C ARG A 188 13.50 18.73 -16.65
N SER A 189 13.46 19.19 -17.91
CA SER A 189 13.11 18.33 -19.06
C SER A 189 14.22 17.34 -19.44
N MET A 190 15.44 17.57 -18.98
CA MET A 190 16.59 16.67 -19.16
C MET A 190 16.87 15.80 -17.93
N ALA A 191 16.16 16.01 -16.83
CA ALA A 191 16.39 15.30 -15.59
C ALA A 191 15.89 13.85 -15.68
N THR A 192 16.76 12.90 -15.33
CA THR A 192 16.38 11.50 -15.16
C THR A 192 15.55 11.36 -13.88
N SER A 193 14.40 10.68 -13.96
CA SER A 193 13.61 10.40 -12.78
C SER A 193 14.32 9.40 -11.86
N VAL A 194 14.16 9.61 -10.56
CA VAL A 194 14.57 8.68 -9.52
C VAL A 194 13.34 7.87 -9.15
N SER A 195 13.45 6.56 -9.29
CA SER A 195 12.45 5.63 -8.78
C SER A 195 12.82 5.24 -7.36
N ILE A 196 11.84 5.31 -6.45
CA ILE A 196 11.97 4.78 -5.09
C ILE A 196 11.09 3.55 -4.87
N TYR A 197 10.85 2.77 -5.92
CA TYR A 197 10.53 1.37 -5.71
C TYR A 197 11.71 0.70 -5.03
N ASP A 198 11.44 -0.09 -4.01
CA ASP A 198 12.44 -0.85 -3.29
C ASP A 198 13.38 -1.54 -4.29
N SER A 199 14.69 -1.33 -4.17
CA SER A 199 15.71 -2.00 -4.99
C SER A 199 15.82 -3.50 -4.68
N PHE A 200 14.91 -4.02 -3.87
CA PHE A 200 14.64 -5.44 -3.84
C PHE A 200 14.10 -5.84 -5.21
N GLY A 201 15.00 -6.33 -6.08
CA GLY A 201 14.64 -7.11 -7.26
C GLY A 201 13.81 -8.36 -6.95
N THR A 202 13.38 -8.53 -5.71
CA THR A 202 12.19 -9.27 -5.34
C THR A 202 10.99 -8.55 -5.95
N LYS A 203 10.69 -8.91 -7.21
CA LYS A 203 9.30 -9.22 -7.53
C LYS A 203 8.76 -9.97 -6.30
N CYS A 204 7.79 -9.40 -5.59
CA CYS A 204 6.66 -10.24 -5.24
C CYS A 204 6.30 -11.00 -6.55
#